data_AF-A0A9X1GS16-F1
#
_entry.id   AF-A0A9X1GS16-F1
#
_cell.length_a   1.000
_cell.length_b   1.000
_cell.length_c   1.000
_cell.angle_alpha   90.00
_cell.angle_beta   90.00
_cell.angle_gamma   90.00
#
_symmetry.space_group_name_H-M   'P 1'
#
loop_
_entity.id
_entity.type
_entity.pdbx_description
1 polymer ?
#
loop_
_entity_poly.entity_id
_entity_poly.type
_entity_poly.pdbx_seq_one_letter_code
_entity_poly.pdbx_strand_id
1 'polypeptide(L)'
;MLSINLDQETESYLAEIITQENITSEELLKKLIYQHWQTLKPRQTLAQRRGSHPKYLLQDASPDLSLRENRKRTVAEYIQNRHQKHN
;
A
#
# COMPACT_ATOMS: atom_id res chain seq x y z
N MET A 1 -27.13 -19.36 3.61
CA MET A 1 -25.99 -20.27 3.38
C MET A 1 -25.72 -20.31 1.89
N LEU A 2 -24.48 -20.05 1.47
CA LEU A 2 -24.09 -20.27 0.08
C LEU A 2 -23.93 -21.79 -0.11
N SER A 3 -24.62 -22.37 -1.10
CA SER A 3 -24.42 -23.78 -1.49
C SER A 3 -23.37 -23.79 -2.60
N ILE A 4 -22.23 -24.43 -2.37
CA ILE A 4 -21.17 -24.58 -3.36
C ILE A 4 -21.13 -26.05 -3.76
N ASN A 5 -21.27 -26.31 -5.06
CA ASN A 5 -21.04 -27.64 -5.60
C ASN A 5 -19.55 -27.76 -5.91
N LEU A 6 -18.90 -28.76 -5.33
CA LEU A 6 -17.50 -29.07 -5.56
C LEU A 6 -17.42 -30.37 -6.37
N ASP A 7 -16.43 -30.46 -7.25
CA ASP A 7 -16.15 -31.73 -7.92
C ASP A 7 -15.55 -32.72 -6.91
N GLN A 8 -15.73 -34.01 -7.15
CA GLN A 8 -15.32 -35.09 -6.24
C GLN A 8 -13.84 -35.01 -5.83
N GLU A 9 -12.97 -34.59 -6.74
CA GLU A 9 -11.55 -34.38 -6.47
C GLU A 9 -11.31 -33.23 -5.48
N THR A 10 -12.06 -32.13 -5.64
CA THR A 10 -11.95 -30.95 -4.77
C THR A 10 -12.50 -31.21 -3.37
N GLU A 11 -13.54 -32.05 -3.26
CA GLU A 11 -14.04 -32.51 -1.97
C GLU A 11 -12.98 -33.33 -1.21
N SER A 12 -12.21 -34.17 -1.91
CA SER A 12 -11.10 -34.91 -1.32
C SER A 12 -10.03 -33.96 -0.75
N TYR A 13 -9.65 -32.93 -1.51
CA TYR A 13 -8.69 -31.92 -1.04
C TYR A 13 -9.20 -31.16 0.19
N LEU A 14 -10.48 -30.78 0.20
CA LEU A 14 -11.09 -30.11 1.34
C LEU A 14 -11.05 -30.98 2.61
N ALA A 15 -11.36 -32.28 2.48
CA ALA A 15 -11.31 -33.22 3.59
C ALA A 15 -9.87 -33.40 4.14
N GLU A 16 -8.88 -33.48 3.25
CA GLU A 16 -7.48 -33.61 3.63
C GLU A 16 -6.98 -32.35 4.37
N ILE A 17 -7.29 -31.15 3.86
CA ILE A 17 -6.87 -29.89 4.50
C ILE A 17 -7.53 -29.73 5.88
N ILE A 18 -8.82 -30.04 6.00
CA ILE A 18 -9.55 -29.95 7.27
C ILE A 18 -8.96 -30.87 8.32
N THR A 19 -8.61 -32.11 7.93
CA THR A 19 -8.00 -33.08 8.85
C THR A 19 -6.57 -32.70 9.24
N GLN A 20 -5.78 -32.16 8.31
CA GLN A 20 -4.40 -31.76 8.57
C GLN A 20 -4.28 -30.48 9.42
N GLU A 21 -5.09 -29.45 9.13
CA GLU A 21 -5.06 -28.18 9.87
C GLU A 21 -5.95 -28.19 11.13
N ASN A 22 -6.80 -29.22 11.29
CA ASN A 22 -7.79 -29.33 12.37
C ASN A 22 -8.68 -28.08 12.52
N ILE A 23 -9.17 -27.59 11.38
CA ILE A 23 -10.04 -26.40 11.28
C ILE A 23 -11.37 -26.76 10.63
N THR A 24 -12.36 -25.89 10.79
CA THR A 24 -13.64 -26.04 10.12
C THR A 24 -13.58 -25.63 8.64
N SER A 25 -14.50 -26.15 7.83
CA SER A 25 -14.67 -25.73 6.43
C SER A 25 -14.94 -24.23 6.30
N GLU A 26 -15.67 -23.64 7.25
CA GLU A 26 -15.96 -22.21 7.28
C GLU A 26 -14.69 -21.37 7.52
N GLU A 27 -13.83 -21.78 8.46
CA GLU A 27 -12.56 -21.12 8.74
C GLU A 27 -11.60 -21.21 7.56
N LEU A 28 -11.51 -22.39 6.92
CA LEU A 28 -10.73 -22.59 5.72
C LEU A 28 -11.21 -21.65 4.61
N LEU A 29 -12.52 -21.58 4.38
CA LEU A 29 -13.10 -20.72 3.35
C LEU A 29 -12.85 -19.23 3.62
N LYS A 30 -12.97 -18.78 4.88
CA LYS A 30 -12.60 -17.41 5.29
C LYS A 30 -11.13 -17.10 5.00
N LYS A 31 -10.23 -18.02 5.35
CA LYS A 31 -8.78 -17.92 5.12
C LYS A 31 -8.46 -17.83 3.62
N LEU A 32 -9.04 -18.71 2.81
CA LEU A 32 -8.85 -18.74 1.36
C LEU A 32 -9.38 -17.47 0.68
N ILE A 33 -10.58 -17.01 1.04
CA ILE A 33 -11.15 -15.75 0.50
C ILE A 33 -10.23 -14.57 0.84
N TYR A 34 -9.76 -14.49 2.08
CA TYR A 34 -8.87 -13.42 2.49
C TYR A 34 -7.54 -13.43 1.71
N GLN A 35 -6.92 -14.61 1.58
CA GLN A 35 -5.71 -14.79 0.78
C GLN A 35 -5.93 -14.41 -0.68
N HIS A 36 -7.01 -14.90 -1.30
CA HIS A 36 -7.34 -14.59 -2.68
C HIS A 36 -7.59 -13.08 -2.88
N TRP A 37 -8.33 -12.45 -1.97
CA TRP A 37 -8.54 -11.00 -1.97
C TRP A 37 -7.23 -10.21 -1.86
N GLN A 38 -6.28 -10.68 -1.06
CA GLN A 38 -4.94 -10.08 -1.00
C GLN A 38 -4.18 -10.24 -2.32
N THR A 39 -4.29 -11.39 -3.00
CA THR A 39 -3.63 -11.60 -4.30
C THR A 39 -4.19 -10.73 -5.42
N LEU A 40 -5.50 -10.46 -5.39
CA LEU A 40 -6.16 -9.55 -6.32
C LEU A 40 -5.68 -8.10 -6.16
N LYS A 41 -5.19 -7.72 -4.98
CA LYS A 41 -4.64 -6.39 -4.77
C LYS A 41 -3.26 -6.29 -5.43
N PRO A 42 -3.03 -5.32 -6.33
CA PRO A 42 -1.71 -5.10 -6.89
C PRO A 42 -0.73 -4.85 -5.75
N ARG A 43 0.43 -5.52 -5.79
CA ARG A 43 1.49 -5.31 -4.80
C ARG A 43 1.87 -3.83 -4.82
N GLN A 44 1.62 -3.13 -3.71
CA GLN A 44 2.01 -1.74 -3.60
C GLN A 44 3.53 -1.61 -3.70
N THR A 45 3.99 -0.72 -4.57
CA THR A 45 5.42 -0.38 -4.68
C THR A 45 5.91 0.27 -3.38
N LEU A 46 7.23 0.27 -3.15
CA LEU A 46 7.80 0.95 -1.98
C LEU A 46 7.38 2.42 -1.90
N ALA A 47 7.26 3.10 -3.05
CA ALA A 47 6.78 4.47 -3.11
C ALA A 47 5.32 4.58 -2.63
N GLN A 48 4.43 3.71 -3.10
CA GLN A 48 3.02 3.70 -2.68
C GLN A 48 2.87 3.44 -1.18
N ARG A 49 3.65 2.50 -0.62
CA ARG A 49 3.66 2.23 0.83
C ARG A 49 4.12 3.41 1.68
N ARG A 50 4.98 4.28 1.12
CA ARG A 50 5.56 5.45 1.81
C ARG A 50 4.80 6.75 1.57
N GLY A 51 3.57 6.70 1.04
CA GLY A 51 2.75 7.88 0.77
C GLY A 51 2.75 8.35 -0.68
N SER A 52 3.20 7.49 -1.61
CA SER A 52 3.29 7.76 -3.06
C SER A 52 4.26 8.90 -3.41
N HIS A 53 4.36 9.24 -4.69
CA HIS A 53 5.14 10.40 -5.14
C HIS A 53 4.34 11.69 -4.89
N PRO A 54 4.99 12.77 -4.41
CA PRO A 54 4.33 14.07 -4.27
C PRO A 54 3.80 14.56 -5.61
N LYS A 55 2.51 14.93 -5.65
CA LYS A 55 1.81 15.36 -6.89
C LYS A 55 2.39 16.65 -7.50
N TYR A 56 3.02 17.49 -6.69
CA TYR A 56 3.52 18.81 -7.08
C TYR A 56 5.00 18.97 -6.71
N LEU A 57 5.82 17.94 -7.01
CA LEU A 57 7.25 18.00 -6.69
C LEU A 57 7.91 19.10 -7.50
N LEU A 58 8.33 20.16 -6.81
CA LEU A 58 9.11 21.26 -7.38
C LEU A 58 8.42 21.98 -8.57
N GLN A 59 7.08 21.97 -8.62
CA GLN A 59 6.34 22.54 -9.76
C GLN A 59 6.56 24.05 -9.93
N ASP A 60 6.65 24.79 -8.82
CA ASP A 60 6.92 26.24 -8.80
C ASP A 60 8.40 26.56 -8.53
N ALA A 61 9.26 25.55 -8.60
CA ALA A 61 10.65 25.67 -8.20
C ALA A 61 11.47 26.24 -9.37
N SER A 62 12.32 27.24 -9.10
CA SER A 62 13.25 27.79 -10.09
C SER A 62 14.12 26.68 -10.71
N PRO A 63 14.36 26.69 -12.04
CA PRO A 63 15.22 25.71 -12.72
C PRO A 63 16.64 25.60 -12.12
N ASP A 64 17.09 26.67 -11.46
CA ASP A 64 18.42 26.79 -10.88
C ASP A 64 18.53 26.19 -9.45
N LEU A 65 17.49 25.52 -8.94
CA LEU A 65 17.49 24.85 -7.64
C LEU A 65 18.24 23.51 -7.61
N SER A 66 18.83 23.10 -8.74
CA SER A 66 19.78 21.99 -8.78
C SER A 66 21.04 22.31 -7.97
N LEU A 67 21.46 23.58 -7.95
CA LEU A 67 22.62 24.05 -7.19
C LEU A 67 22.30 24.19 -5.70
N ARG A 68 23.18 23.63 -4.87
CA ARG A 68 23.04 23.64 -3.41
C ARG A 68 22.92 25.06 -2.85
N GLU A 69 23.68 26.01 -3.39
CA GLU A 69 23.70 27.38 -2.89
C GLU A 69 22.37 28.11 -3.14
N ASN A 70 21.75 27.87 -4.30
CA ASN A 70 20.42 28.41 -4.60
C ASN A 70 19.33 27.80 -3.71
N ARG A 71 19.43 26.49 -3.42
CA ARG A 71 18.54 25.85 -2.42
C ARG A 71 18.68 26.49 -1.04
N LYS A 72 19.91 26.71 -0.58
CA LYS A 72 20.17 27.34 0.72
C LYS A 72 19.59 28.75 0.81
N ARG A 73 19.79 29.56 -0.24
CA ARG A 73 19.27 30.93 -0.30
C ARG A 73 17.74 30.94 -0.20
N THR A 74 17.08 30.13 -1.03
CA THR A 74 15.60 30.04 -1.07
C THR A 74 15.01 29.62 0.28
N VAL A 75 15.64 28.64 0.96
CA VAL A 75 15.22 28.20 2.30
C VAL A 75 15.43 29.30 3.35
N ALA A 76 16.56 30.01 3.29
CA ALA A 76 16.84 31.11 4.20
C ALA A 76 15.81 32.25 4.06
N GLU A 77 15.50 32.64 2.83
CA GLU A 77 14.46 33.64 2.53
C GLU A 77 13.09 33.19 3.04
N TYR A 78 12.71 31.94 2.81
CA TYR A 78 11.45 31.38 3.32
C TYR A 78 11.36 31.43 4.85
N ILE A 79 12.43 31.04 5.55
CA ILE A 79 12.49 31.07 7.02
C ILE A 79 12.37 32.51 7.53
N GLN A 80 13.11 33.46 6.95
CA GLN A 80 13.04 34.89 7.31
C GLN A 80 11.63 35.45 7.12
N ASN A 81 11.02 35.23 5.95
CA ASN A 81 9.67 35.70 5.64
C ASN A 81 8.62 35.09 6.60
N ARG A 82 8.79 33.84 7.01
CA ARG A 82 7.91 33.20 7.99
C ARG A 82 8.01 33.86 9.36
N HIS A 83 9.21 34.18 9.82
CA HIS A 83 9.41 34.88 11.10
C HIS A 83 8.86 36.31 11.06
N GLN A 84 8.98 37.02 9.93
CA GLN A 84 8.43 38.36 9.77
C GLN A 84 6.89 38.38 9.77
N LYS A 85 6.22 37.34 9.25
CA LYS A 85 4.75 37.23 9.27
C LYS A 85 4.15 36.92 10.64
N HIS A 86 4.97 36.44 11.58
CA HIS A 86 4.53 36.08 12.92
C HIS A 86 4.80 37.18 13.97
N ASN A 87 5.42 38.29 13.57
CA ASN A 87 5.57 39.52 14.35
C ASN A 87 4.60 40.58 13.82
#